data_AF-A0A352SAQ7-F1
#
_entry.id   AF-A0A352SAQ7-F1
#
_cell.length_a   1.000
_cell.length_b   1.000
_cell.length_c   1.000
_cell.angle_alpha   90.00
_cell.angle_beta   90.00
_cell.angle_gamma   90.00
#
_symmetry.space_group_name_H-M   'P 1'
#
loop_
_entity.id
_entity.type
_entity.pdbx_description
1 polymer ?
#
loop_
_entity_poly.entity_id
_entity_poly.type
_entity_poly.pdbx_seq_one_letter_code
_entity_poly.pdbx_strand_id
1 'polypeptide(L)'
;MSDPQKSPPTVAEGWQAPPDRTSVTDDARVEDIIPLPPPEHLIRFFPIRGTPVEPLVTQTRQRISRILHGSDDRLLVIMGPCSIHDPQAALDYARRLAAERERYVDSLEIVMRVYFEKPRTTV
;
A
#
# COMPACT_ATOMS: atom_id res chain seq x y z
N MET A 1 5.25 -7.02 48.15
CA MET A 1 4.07 -7.88 47.96
C MET A 1 3.59 -7.63 46.55
N SER A 2 3.42 -8.72 45.81
CA SER A 2 3.46 -8.87 44.35
C SER A 2 2.42 -8.05 43.57
N ASP A 3 2.86 -7.49 42.44
CA ASP A 3 1.99 -6.90 41.42
C ASP A 3 1.02 -7.94 40.82
N PRO A 4 -0.25 -7.57 40.57
CA PRO A 4 -1.24 -8.49 40.03
C PRO A 4 -0.93 -8.81 38.56
N GLN A 5 -0.77 -10.09 38.32
CA GLN A 5 -0.56 -10.74 37.03
C GLN A 5 -1.62 -10.28 36.00
N LYS A 6 -1.21 -9.50 34.99
CA LYS A 6 -2.06 -9.21 33.82
C LYS A 6 -2.36 -10.54 33.11
N SER A 7 -3.65 -10.85 32.96
CA SER A 7 -4.13 -11.98 32.18
C SER A 7 -3.64 -11.90 30.73
N PRO A 8 -3.19 -13.00 30.11
CA PRO A 8 -2.76 -12.99 28.72
C PRO A 8 -3.95 -12.72 27.78
N PRO A 9 -3.74 -12.04 26.64
CA PRO A 9 -4.77 -11.86 25.64
C PRO A 9 -5.21 -13.22 25.10
N THR A 10 -6.52 -13.36 24.87
CA THR A 10 -7.13 -14.57 24.32
C THR A 10 -6.62 -14.78 22.89
N VAL A 11 -5.69 -15.73 22.75
CA VAL A 11 -5.15 -16.20 21.47
C VAL A 11 -6.34 -16.66 20.61
N ALA A 12 -6.44 -16.17 19.37
CA ALA A 12 -7.40 -16.70 18.40
C ALA A 12 -7.24 -18.23 18.34
N GLU A 13 -8.34 -18.96 18.55
CA GLU A 13 -8.34 -20.42 18.67
C GLU A 13 -7.58 -21.07 17.49
N GLY A 14 -6.50 -21.78 17.81
CA GLY A 14 -5.75 -22.61 16.85
C GLY A 14 -4.31 -22.17 16.55
N TRP A 15 -3.84 -21.02 17.04
CA TRP A 15 -2.44 -20.61 16.85
C TRP A 15 -1.52 -21.08 17.99
N GLN A 16 -0.59 -21.97 17.65
CA GLN A 16 0.53 -22.37 18.51
C GLN A 16 1.75 -21.53 18.14
N ALA A 17 2.45 -20.97 19.13
CA ALA A 17 3.71 -20.25 18.91
C ALA A 17 4.70 -21.14 18.11
N PRO A 18 5.54 -20.56 17.23
CA PRO A 18 6.44 -21.35 16.41
C PRO A 18 7.37 -22.21 17.30
N PRO A 19 7.55 -23.51 16.99
CA PRO A 19 8.39 -24.42 17.77
C PRO A 19 9.91 -24.12 17.67
N ASP A 20 10.30 -23.06 16.96
CA ASP A 20 11.69 -22.76 16.57
C ASP A 20 12.48 -21.95 17.61
N ARG A 21 11.99 -21.80 18.85
CA ARG A 21 12.82 -21.21 19.92
C ARG A 21 13.90 -22.22 20.33
N THR A 22 15.12 -21.98 19.88
CA THR A 22 16.29 -22.83 20.15
C THR A 22 17.02 -22.44 21.44
N SER A 23 16.80 -21.22 21.92
CA SER A 23 17.45 -20.65 23.11
C SER A 23 16.60 -19.57 23.78
N VAL A 24 16.91 -19.26 25.05
CA VAL A 24 16.38 -18.11 25.78
C VAL A 24 16.80 -16.76 25.20
N THR A 25 17.79 -16.76 24.30
CA THR A 25 18.20 -15.58 23.52
C THR A 25 17.25 -15.30 22.35
N ASP A 26 16.41 -16.25 21.96
CA ASP A 26 15.56 -16.14 20.78
C ASP A 26 14.28 -15.38 21.12
N ASP A 27 13.95 -14.37 20.31
CA ASP A 27 12.77 -13.52 20.47
C ASP A 27 12.64 -12.86 21.85
N ALA A 28 13.77 -12.60 22.52
CA ALA A 28 13.80 -12.10 23.90
C ALA A 28 13.12 -10.72 24.12
N ARG A 29 12.85 -9.97 23.04
CA ARG A 29 12.15 -8.68 23.05
C ARG A 29 10.99 -8.60 22.04
N VAL A 30 10.48 -9.74 21.60
CA VAL A 30 9.33 -9.80 20.68
C VAL A 30 8.06 -9.97 21.52
N GLU A 31 7.10 -9.07 21.34
CA GLU A 31 5.82 -9.13 22.05
C GLU A 31 4.90 -10.19 21.43
N ASP A 32 4.79 -10.20 20.10
CA ASP A 32 3.96 -11.16 19.37
C ASP A 32 4.50 -11.39 17.95
N ILE A 33 4.21 -12.57 17.40
CA ILE A 33 4.51 -12.93 16.01
C ILE A 33 3.19 -13.30 15.35
N ILE A 34 2.68 -12.36 14.55
CA ILE A 34 1.42 -12.54 13.83
C ILE A 34 1.74 -12.87 12.37
N PRO A 35 1.30 -14.03 11.85
CA PRO A 35 1.43 -14.36 10.44
C PRO A 35 0.65 -13.35 9.59
N LEU A 36 1.25 -12.91 8.48
CA LEU A 36 0.53 -12.12 7.48
C LEU A 36 0.06 -13.03 6.34
N PRO A 37 -1.11 -12.76 5.73
CA PRO A 37 -1.52 -13.46 4.53
C PRO A 37 -0.44 -13.32 3.44
N PRO A 38 -0.08 -14.41 2.74
CA PRO A 38 0.90 -14.34 1.68
C PRO A 38 0.38 -13.49 0.50
N PRO A 39 1.26 -12.81 -0.25
CA PRO A 39 0.85 -11.93 -1.35
C PRO A 39 -0.05 -12.60 -2.40
N GLU A 40 0.14 -13.91 -2.64
CA GLU A 40 -0.68 -14.68 -3.58
C GLU A 40 -2.16 -14.73 -3.21
N HIS A 41 -2.52 -14.65 -1.92
CA HIS A 41 -3.91 -14.59 -1.50
C HIS A 41 -4.53 -13.28 -1.99
N LEU A 42 -3.87 -12.14 -1.73
CA LEU A 42 -4.36 -10.83 -2.16
C LEU A 42 -4.48 -10.71 -3.68
N ILE A 43 -3.50 -11.24 -4.43
CA ILE A 43 -3.54 -11.24 -5.90
C ILE A 43 -4.73 -12.05 -6.43
N ARG A 44 -5.08 -13.16 -5.78
CA ARG A 44 -6.26 -13.98 -6.13
C ARG A 44 -7.57 -13.28 -5.75
N PHE A 45 -7.62 -12.56 -4.63
CA PHE A 45 -8.81 -11.80 -4.21
C PHE A 45 -9.05 -10.55 -5.05
N PHE A 46 -7.99 -9.90 -5.54
CA PHE A 46 -8.07 -8.67 -6.34
C PHE A 46 -7.36 -8.82 -7.70
N PRO A 47 -7.86 -9.69 -8.60
CA PRO A 47 -7.22 -9.93 -9.88
C PRO A 47 -7.42 -8.73 -10.81
N ILE A 48 -6.33 -8.28 -11.46
CA ILE A 48 -6.41 -7.22 -12.48
C ILE A 48 -6.43 -7.77 -13.91
N ARG A 49 -6.11 -9.06 -14.11
CA ARG A 49 -6.03 -9.67 -15.44
C ARG A 49 -7.37 -9.57 -16.15
N GLY A 50 -7.38 -9.07 -17.38
CA GLY A 50 -8.58 -8.89 -18.18
C GLY A 50 -9.49 -7.74 -17.72
N THR A 51 -9.10 -6.99 -16.70
CA THR A 51 -9.78 -5.75 -16.30
C THR A 51 -9.18 -4.56 -17.04
N PRO A 52 -9.88 -3.41 -17.13
CA PRO A 52 -9.32 -2.18 -17.70
C PRO A 52 -8.06 -1.66 -16.97
N VAL A 53 -7.79 -2.13 -15.75
CA VAL A 53 -6.61 -1.72 -14.95
C VAL A 53 -5.30 -2.22 -15.56
N GLU A 54 -5.30 -3.42 -16.12
CA GLU A 54 -4.10 -4.05 -16.71
C GLU A 54 -3.49 -3.21 -17.87
N PRO A 55 -4.25 -2.82 -18.92
CA PRO A 55 -3.73 -1.93 -19.94
C PRO A 55 -3.46 -0.52 -19.41
N LEU A 56 -4.28 0.01 -18.48
CA LEU A 56 -4.06 1.33 -17.89
C LEU A 56 -2.68 1.43 -17.21
N VAL A 57 -2.33 0.46 -16.36
CA VAL A 57 -1.04 0.43 -15.66
C VAL A 57 0.11 0.29 -16.65
N THR A 58 -0.02 -0.63 -17.62
CA THR A 58 1.02 -0.90 -18.61
C THR A 58 1.30 0.32 -19.49
N GLN A 59 0.26 0.94 -20.04
CA GLN A 59 0.38 2.12 -20.89
C GLN A 59 0.87 3.34 -20.11
N THR A 60 0.43 3.52 -18.86
CA THR A 60 0.91 4.63 -18.01
C THR A 60 2.40 4.51 -17.73
N ARG A 61 2.90 3.30 -17.44
CA ARG A 61 4.35 3.05 -17.28
C ARG A 61 5.12 3.36 -18.55
N GLN A 62 4.59 2.99 -19.72
CA GLN A 62 5.20 3.32 -21.01
C GLN A 62 5.23 4.83 -21.27
N ARG A 63 4.13 5.56 -21.01
CA ARG A 63 4.07 7.02 -21.12
C ARG A 63 5.10 7.70 -20.21
N ILE A 64 5.13 7.31 -18.93
CA ILE A 64 6.12 7.80 -17.97
C ILE A 64 7.54 7.53 -18.46
N SER A 65 7.82 6.31 -18.94
CA SER A 65 9.13 5.97 -19.49
C SER A 65 9.52 6.89 -20.65
N ARG A 66 8.63 7.14 -21.60
CA ARG A 66 8.92 8.06 -22.72
C ARG A 66 9.21 9.49 -22.25
N ILE A 67 8.47 9.99 -21.28
CA ILE A 67 8.71 11.32 -20.68
C ILE A 67 10.11 11.37 -20.05
N LEU A 68 10.46 10.36 -19.24
CA LEU A 68 11.76 10.30 -18.57
C LEU A 68 12.94 10.16 -19.55
N HIS A 69 12.72 9.60 -20.74
CA HIS A 69 13.72 9.49 -21.80
C HIS A 69 13.66 10.64 -22.83
N GLY A 70 12.81 11.66 -22.61
CA GLY A 70 12.68 12.81 -23.51
C GLY A 70 12.05 12.49 -24.89
N SER A 71 11.33 11.38 -25.00
CA SER A 71 10.59 10.99 -26.22
C SER A 71 9.11 11.39 -26.20
N ASP A 72 8.68 12.09 -25.15
CA ASP A 72 7.33 12.63 -24.94
C ASP A 72 7.51 13.92 -24.12
N ASP A 73 7.17 15.07 -24.69
CA ASP A 73 7.45 16.40 -24.11
C ASP A 73 6.45 16.81 -23.00
N ARG A 74 5.48 15.95 -22.68
CA ARG A 74 4.52 16.20 -21.60
C ARG A 74 5.19 16.19 -20.23
N LEU A 75 4.68 17.01 -19.32
CA LEU A 75 5.14 17.02 -17.94
C LEU A 75 4.47 15.90 -17.12
N LEU A 76 5.27 15.05 -16.49
CA LEU A 76 4.78 14.10 -15.49
C LEU A 76 4.44 14.84 -14.19
N VAL A 77 3.20 14.69 -13.72
CA VAL A 77 2.71 15.34 -12.49
C VAL A 77 2.22 14.26 -11.52
N ILE A 78 2.90 14.13 -10.38
CA ILE A 78 2.46 13.25 -9.28
C ILE A 78 1.75 14.11 -8.23
N MET A 79 0.44 13.95 -8.07
CA MET A 79 -0.35 14.80 -7.18
C MET A 79 -1.47 14.05 -6.45
N GLY A 80 -1.76 14.48 -5.23
CA GLY A 80 -2.77 13.86 -4.37
C GLY A 80 -2.53 14.14 -2.88
N PRO A 81 -3.38 13.57 -2.01
CA PRO A 81 -3.20 13.68 -0.56
C PRO A 81 -1.82 13.20 -0.10
N CYS A 82 -1.33 13.75 1.02
CA CYS A 82 -0.04 13.37 1.57
C CYS A 82 0.01 11.87 1.91
N SER A 83 -1.03 11.36 2.58
CA SER A 83 -1.29 9.95 2.80
C SER A 83 -2.80 9.69 2.79
N ILE A 84 -3.19 8.48 2.41
CA ILE A 84 -4.59 8.03 2.36
C ILE A 84 -4.95 7.41 3.70
N HIS A 85 -5.95 7.99 4.36
CA HIS A 85 -6.56 7.46 5.59
C HIS A 85 -8.07 7.25 5.45
N ASP A 86 -8.71 7.90 4.46
CA ASP A 86 -10.11 7.72 4.09
C ASP A 86 -10.22 7.29 2.61
N PRO A 87 -10.62 6.03 2.34
CA PRO A 87 -10.81 5.54 0.98
C PRO A 87 -11.91 6.28 0.19
N GLN A 88 -12.98 6.75 0.85
CA GLN A 88 -14.08 7.44 0.15
C GLN A 88 -13.63 8.82 -0.33
N ALA A 89 -12.99 9.60 0.54
CA ALA A 89 -12.38 10.86 0.14
C ALA A 89 -11.30 10.67 -0.96
N ALA A 90 -10.53 9.58 -0.90
CA ALA A 90 -9.56 9.24 -1.93
C ALA A 90 -10.22 8.98 -3.30
N LEU A 91 -11.34 8.26 -3.33
CA LEU A 91 -12.11 8.01 -4.55
C LEU A 91 -12.76 9.28 -5.09
N ASP A 92 -13.30 10.13 -4.23
CA ASP A 92 -13.86 11.43 -4.61
C ASP A 92 -12.79 12.33 -5.26
N TYR A 93 -11.60 12.36 -4.66
CA TYR A 93 -10.45 13.05 -5.23
C TYR A 93 -10.04 12.45 -6.58
N ALA A 94 -9.98 11.12 -6.69
CA ALA A 94 -9.61 10.43 -7.92
C ALA A 94 -10.56 10.75 -9.08
N ARG A 95 -11.88 10.82 -8.82
CA ARG A 95 -12.88 11.19 -9.83
C ARG A 95 -12.67 12.60 -10.37
N ARG A 96 -12.38 13.56 -9.48
CA ARG A 96 -12.07 14.95 -9.89
C ARG A 96 -10.75 15.02 -10.67
N LEU A 97 -9.73 14.30 -10.20
CA LEU A 97 -8.43 14.26 -10.87
C LEU A 97 -8.51 13.61 -12.26
N ALA A 98 -9.36 12.60 -12.44
CA ALA A 98 -9.55 11.95 -13.74
C ALA A 98 -10.05 12.94 -14.80
N ALA A 99 -10.99 13.82 -14.45
CA ALA A 99 -11.48 14.87 -15.36
C ALA A 99 -10.36 15.86 -15.74
N GLU A 100 -9.51 16.26 -14.80
CA GLU A 100 -8.37 17.13 -15.12
C GLU A 100 -7.29 16.40 -15.93
N ARG A 101 -7.07 15.10 -15.69
CA ARG A 101 -6.15 14.27 -16.49
C ARG A 101 -6.59 14.20 -17.95
N GLU A 102 -7.89 14.11 -18.21
CA GLU A 102 -8.43 14.18 -19.58
C GLU A 102 -8.28 15.58 -20.17
N ARG A 103 -8.60 16.62 -19.41
CA ARG A 103 -8.52 18.02 -19.85
C ARG A 103 -7.11 18.43 -20.29
N TYR A 104 -6.08 17.92 -19.62
CA TYR A 104 -4.68 18.28 -19.87
C TYR A 104 -3.88 17.17 -20.57
N VAL A 105 -4.55 16.20 -21.22
CA VAL A 105 -3.91 15.00 -21.78
C VAL A 105 -2.77 15.30 -22.77
N ASP A 106 -2.87 16.41 -23.51
CA ASP A 106 -1.90 16.82 -24.53
C ASP A 106 -0.61 17.43 -23.95
N SER A 107 -0.64 17.92 -22.71
CA SER A 107 0.47 18.63 -22.08
C SER A 107 0.97 17.97 -20.79
N LEU A 108 0.13 17.19 -20.09
CA LEU A 108 0.43 16.60 -18.80
C LEU A 108 0.17 15.08 -18.79
N GLU A 109 1.01 14.35 -18.07
CA GLU A 109 0.75 12.99 -17.61
C GLU A 109 0.48 13.03 -16.10
N ILE A 110 -0.79 13.17 -15.70
CA ILE A 110 -1.17 13.33 -14.28
C ILE A 110 -1.38 11.97 -13.62
N VAL A 111 -0.63 11.64 -12.57
CA VAL A 111 -0.76 10.39 -11.80
C VAL A 111 -1.12 10.70 -10.35
N MET A 112 -2.16 10.02 -9.85
CA MET A 112 -2.59 10.19 -8.47
C MET A 112 -1.52 9.65 -7.49
N ARG A 113 -1.19 10.46 -6.48
CA ARG A 113 -0.41 10.02 -5.31
C ARG A 113 -1.29 9.19 -4.38
N VAL A 114 -0.90 7.92 -4.14
CA VAL A 114 -1.62 6.97 -3.27
C VAL A 114 -0.63 6.37 -2.26
N TYR A 115 -0.25 7.15 -1.24
CA TYR A 115 0.66 6.71 -0.17
C TYR A 115 -0.14 6.31 1.06
N PHE A 116 0.14 5.15 1.65
CA PHE A 116 -0.63 4.65 2.80
C PHE A 116 -0.10 5.14 4.15
N GLU A 117 1.19 5.47 4.23
CA GLU A 117 1.83 5.84 5.48
C GLU A 117 2.79 7.02 5.27
N LYS A 118 3.01 7.78 6.35
CA LYS A 118 4.07 8.77 6.46
C LYS A 118 5.04 8.29 7.54
N PRO A 119 6.34 8.10 7.25
CA PRO A 119 7.30 7.75 8.27
C PRO A 119 7.33 8.83 9.37
N ARG A 120 7.22 8.41 10.63
CA ARG A 120 7.26 9.27 11.81
C ARG A 120 8.35 8.81 12.78
N THR A 121 9.03 9.76 13.40
CA THR A 121 10.04 9.51 14.46
C THR A 121 9.45 9.70 15.86
N THR A 122 8.21 10.18 15.94
CA THR A 122 7.44 10.40 17.16
C THR A 122 6.14 9.63 17.07
N VAL A 123 5.67 9.09 18.20
CA VAL A 123 4.35 8.47 18.34
C VAL A 123 3.26 9.53 18.39
#